data_AF-A4AWH3-F1
#
_entry.id   AF-A4AWH3-F1
#
_cell.length_a   1.000
_cell.length_b   1.000
_cell.length_c   1.000
_cell.angle_alpha   90.00
_cell.angle_beta   90.00
_cell.angle_gamma   90.00
#
_symmetry.space_group_name_H-M   'P 1'
#
loop_
_entity.id
_entity.type
_entity.pdbx_description
1 polymer ?
#
loop_
_entity_poly.entity_id
_entity_poly.type
_entity_poly.pdbx_seq_one_letter_code
_entity_poly.pdbx_strand_id
1 'polypeptide(L)'
;MKFNIKYRLNKLYKSSWFITLFATTLGVLLAFYLNNLNDNLKIESSKQVVIKNLNNEITNNKLTLNDPSDNQRLINFLLEVREIDEEISNELTTSIHNINELKINYPDFIEIKDSIDIDVNLFKYNVSYKLELNFNDLQKISWETSKMSDVINELNYDCLEALNEIYYRQGIYTNQQQKTLEYFVSAEHKKLLKALNIIEQLKSQLIDQISESQNKIKNCD
;
A
#
# COMPACT_ATOMS: atom_id res chain seq x y z
N MET A 1 41.40 66.46 7.67
CA MET A 1 40.52 66.39 8.86
C MET A 1 40.37 64.93 9.27
N LYS A 2 41.28 64.40 10.12
CA LYS A 2 41.23 62.99 10.56
C LYS A 2 40.19 62.88 11.67
N PHE A 3 38.99 62.43 11.31
CA PHE A 3 37.92 62.17 12.27
C PHE A 3 38.41 61.14 13.30
N ASN A 4 38.45 61.52 14.56
CA ASN A 4 38.92 60.70 15.68
C ASN A 4 37.82 59.67 16.06
N ILE A 5 37.55 58.75 15.12
CA ILE A 5 36.54 57.68 15.21
C ILE A 5 36.80 56.79 16.43
N LYS A 6 38.07 56.55 16.75
CA LYS A 6 38.52 55.71 17.87
C LYS A 6 38.04 56.23 19.23
N TYR A 7 38.06 57.55 19.45
CA TYR A 7 37.65 58.15 20.72
C TYR A 7 36.13 58.16 20.92
N ARG A 8 35.36 58.40 19.84
CA ARG A 8 33.88 58.33 19.88
C ARG A 8 33.36 56.91 20.08
N LEU A 9 33.99 55.91 19.47
CA LEU A 9 33.69 54.49 19.72
C LEU A 9 33.92 54.12 21.19
N ASN A 10 35.06 54.53 21.76
CA ASN A 10 35.40 54.20 23.15
C ASN A 10 34.44 54.82 24.19
N LYS A 11 33.81 55.96 23.85
CA LYS A 11 32.77 56.59 24.68
C LYS A 11 31.39 55.91 24.53
N LEU A 12 31.08 55.37 23.34
CA LEU A 12 29.85 54.63 23.09
C LEU A 12 29.83 53.28 23.81
N TYR A 13 30.94 52.51 23.78
CA TYR A 13 31.04 51.21 24.47
C TYR A 13 30.98 51.32 26.01
N LYS A 14 31.26 52.49 26.58
CA LYS A 14 31.14 52.76 28.04
C LYS A 14 29.80 53.35 28.45
N SER A 15 28.92 53.66 27.49
CA SER A 15 27.59 54.17 27.78
C SER A 15 26.71 53.03 28.30
N SER A 16 26.21 53.16 29.54
CA SER A 16 25.29 52.18 30.14
C SER A 16 24.11 51.86 29.22
N TRP A 17 23.58 52.86 28.51
CA TRP A 17 22.49 52.67 27.55
C TRP A 17 22.88 51.79 26.35
N PHE A 18 24.09 51.95 25.81
CA PHE A 18 24.56 51.12 24.70
C PHE A 18 24.77 49.67 25.14
N ILE A 19 25.32 49.46 26.33
CA ILE A 19 25.50 48.12 26.91
C ILE A 19 24.15 47.42 27.09
N THR A 20 23.13 48.12 27.61
CA THR A 20 21.78 47.57 27.76
C THR A 20 21.14 47.24 26.41
N LEU A 21 21.21 48.16 25.43
CA LEU A 21 20.65 47.92 24.09
C LEU A 21 21.35 46.74 23.39
N PHE A 22 22.68 46.67 23.47
CA PHE A 22 23.45 45.58 22.90
C PHE A 22 23.15 44.24 23.59
N ALA A 23 23.12 44.21 24.93
CA ALA A 23 22.83 43.00 25.70
C ALA A 23 21.40 42.50 25.47
N THR A 24 20.41 43.39 25.40
CA THR A 24 19.02 43.01 25.08
C THR A 24 18.88 42.50 23.65
N THR A 25 19.51 43.16 22.67
CA THR A 25 19.51 42.70 21.27
C THR A 25 20.18 41.33 21.14
N LEU A 26 21.35 41.16 21.78
CA LEU A 26 22.07 39.88 21.80
C LEU A 26 21.24 38.78 22.49
N GLY A 27 20.58 39.10 23.61
CA GLY A 27 19.71 38.16 24.32
C GLY A 27 18.53 37.70 23.49
N VAL A 28 17.86 38.63 22.78
CA VAL A 28 16.76 38.31 21.86
C VAL A 28 17.24 37.45 20.69
N LEU A 29 18.34 37.83 20.04
CA LEU A 29 18.92 37.05 18.93
C LEU A 29 19.31 35.64 19.37
N LEU A 30 19.91 35.51 20.56
CA LEU A 30 20.32 34.22 21.12
C LEU A 30 19.11 33.35 21.47
N ALA A 31 18.04 33.95 22.01
CA ALA A 31 16.79 33.24 22.28
C ALA A 31 16.14 32.71 20.98
N PHE A 32 16.06 33.54 19.93
CA PHE A 32 15.57 33.11 18.62
C PHE A 32 16.42 31.99 18.03
N TYR A 33 17.74 32.10 18.11
CA TYR A 33 18.66 31.08 17.61
C TYR A 33 18.47 29.73 18.34
N LEU A 34 18.41 29.75 19.68
CA LEU A 34 18.19 28.54 20.47
C LEU A 34 16.82 27.92 20.19
N ASN A 35 15.78 28.75 20.01
CA ASN A 35 14.46 28.25 19.67
C ASN A 35 14.45 27.57 18.30
N ASN A 36 15.03 28.20 17.28
CA ASN A 36 15.15 27.61 15.95
C ASN A 36 15.96 26.30 15.95
N LEU A 37 17.05 26.24 16.71
CA LEU A 37 17.82 24.99 16.86
C LEU A 37 16.97 23.87 17.47
N ASN A 38 16.22 24.18 18.54
CA ASN A 38 15.36 23.21 19.21
C ASN A 38 14.22 22.75 18.29
N ASP A 39 13.63 23.65 17.52
CA ASP A 39 12.57 23.32 16.56
C ASP A 39 13.11 22.45 15.42
N ASN A 40 14.29 22.76 14.88
CA ASN A 40 14.96 21.92 13.89
C ASN A 40 15.25 20.50 14.40
N LEU A 41 15.73 20.37 15.65
CA LEU A 41 15.97 19.06 16.27
C LEU A 41 14.69 18.23 16.44
N LYS A 42 13.57 18.89 16.77
CA LYS A 42 12.26 18.22 16.85
C LYS A 42 11.77 17.76 15.49
N ILE A 43 11.94 18.58 14.46
CA ILE A 43 11.57 18.25 13.09
C ILE A 43 12.37 17.04 12.61
N GLU A 44 13.69 17.05 12.79
CA GLU A 44 14.57 15.92 12.42
C GLU A 44 14.20 14.63 13.16
N SER A 45 13.94 14.71 14.47
CA SER A 45 13.49 13.54 15.23
C SER A 45 12.14 13.01 14.73
N SER A 46 11.21 13.90 14.38
CA SER A 46 9.90 13.53 13.85
C SER A 46 10.03 12.90 12.45
N LYS A 47 10.91 13.44 11.61
CA LYS A 47 11.27 12.90 10.29
C LYS A 47 11.76 11.47 10.37
N GLN A 48 12.70 11.18 11.27
CA GLN A 48 13.20 9.82 11.47
C GLN A 48 12.10 8.84 11.89
N VAL A 49 11.20 9.26 12.78
CA VAL A 49 10.07 8.44 13.23
C VAL A 49 9.10 8.16 12.08
N VAL A 50 8.75 9.19 11.30
CA VAL A 50 7.86 9.07 10.14
C VAL A 50 8.45 8.12 9.09
N ILE A 51 9.71 8.32 8.70
CA ILE A 51 10.40 7.46 7.73
C ILE A 51 10.45 6.01 8.22
N LYS A 52 10.75 5.79 9.51
CA LYS A 52 10.74 4.45 10.10
C LYS A 52 9.36 3.80 10.02
N ASN A 53 8.30 4.53 10.35
CA ASN A 53 6.93 4.01 10.31
C ASN A 53 6.50 3.69 8.87
N LEU A 54 6.79 4.57 7.91
CA LEU A 54 6.54 4.34 6.49
C LEU A 54 7.27 3.09 5.98
N ASN A 55 8.55 2.93 6.33
CA ASN A 55 9.32 1.75 5.94
C ASN A 55 8.76 0.46 6.54
N ASN A 56 8.34 0.49 7.81
CA ASN A 56 7.72 -0.66 8.46
C ASN A 56 6.39 -1.02 7.80
N GLU A 57 5.53 -0.02 7.53
CA GLU A 57 4.25 -0.20 6.84
C GLU A 57 4.43 -0.83 5.46
N ILE A 58 5.33 -0.27 4.64
CA ILE A 58 5.63 -0.78 3.29
C ILE A 58 6.21 -2.20 3.35
N THR A 59 7.09 -2.47 4.31
CA THR A 59 7.68 -3.80 4.48
C THR A 59 6.63 -4.83 4.89
N ASN A 60 5.77 -4.47 5.84
CA ASN A 60 4.67 -5.34 6.28
C ASN A 60 3.68 -5.59 5.14
N ASN A 61 3.28 -4.55 4.40
CA ASN A 61 2.40 -4.69 3.24
C ASN A 61 3.02 -5.61 2.18
N LYS A 62 4.32 -5.49 1.91
CA LYS A 62 5.04 -6.40 0.99
C LYS A 62 5.01 -7.85 1.48
N LEU A 63 5.16 -8.08 2.79
CA LEU A 63 5.04 -9.42 3.37
C LEU A 63 3.62 -9.96 3.21
N THR A 64 2.60 -9.16 3.50
CA THR A 64 1.19 -9.52 3.31
C THR A 64 0.90 -9.85 1.85
N LEU A 65 1.42 -9.07 0.90
CA LEU A 65 1.29 -9.37 -0.52
C LEU A 65 1.99 -10.68 -0.90
N ASN A 66 3.18 -10.95 -0.39
CA ASN A 66 3.90 -12.19 -0.69
C ASN A 66 3.33 -13.43 0.00
N ASP A 67 2.40 -13.27 0.95
CA ASP A 67 1.68 -14.40 1.52
C ASP A 67 0.96 -15.16 0.40
N PRO A 68 1.19 -16.47 0.23
CA PRO A 68 0.50 -17.28 -0.76
C PRO A 68 -0.99 -17.36 -0.41
N SER A 69 -1.74 -16.35 -0.82
CA SER A 69 -3.20 -16.35 -0.76
C SER A 69 -3.74 -17.44 -1.69
N ASP A 70 -4.68 -18.24 -1.19
CA ASP A 70 -5.28 -19.41 -1.85
C ASP A 70 -6.07 -19.09 -3.14
N ASN A 71 -6.15 -17.81 -3.54
CA ASN A 71 -6.85 -17.38 -4.74
C ASN A 71 -6.30 -18.02 -6.02
N GLN A 72 -5.02 -18.41 -6.08
CA GLN A 72 -4.48 -19.07 -7.26
C GLN A 72 -5.15 -20.43 -7.50
N ARG A 73 -5.42 -21.21 -6.44
CA ARG A 73 -6.13 -22.49 -6.54
C ARG A 73 -7.57 -22.26 -7.01
N LEU A 74 -8.22 -21.21 -6.50
CA LEU A 74 -9.54 -20.78 -6.95
C LEU A 74 -9.55 -20.37 -8.44
N ILE A 75 -8.55 -19.60 -8.89
CA ILE A 75 -8.42 -19.21 -10.30
C ILE A 75 -8.29 -20.46 -11.17
N ASN A 76 -7.42 -21.41 -10.80
CA ASN A 76 -7.24 -22.65 -11.54
C ASN A 76 -8.52 -23.47 -11.62
N PHE A 77 -9.24 -23.61 -10.49
CA PHE A 77 -10.54 -24.26 -10.46
C PHE A 77 -11.55 -23.61 -11.41
N LEU A 78 -11.69 -22.28 -11.36
CA LEU A 78 -12.61 -21.55 -12.22
C LEU A 78 -12.21 -21.62 -13.70
N LEU A 79 -10.91 -21.75 -14.01
CA LEU A 79 -10.43 -21.97 -15.38
C LEU A 79 -10.86 -23.35 -15.88
N GLU A 80 -10.67 -24.42 -15.10
CA GLU A 80 -11.07 -25.78 -15.49
C GLU A 80 -12.59 -25.91 -15.63
N VAL A 81 -13.37 -25.30 -14.73
CA VAL A 81 -14.84 -25.27 -14.88
C VAL A 81 -15.24 -24.53 -16.15
N ARG A 82 -14.55 -23.43 -16.48
CA ARG A 82 -14.83 -22.65 -17.70
C ARG A 82 -14.56 -23.43 -19.00
N GLU A 83 -13.62 -24.38 -18.98
CA GLU A 83 -13.37 -25.26 -20.12
C GLU A 83 -14.53 -26.24 -20.38
N ILE A 84 -15.34 -26.52 -19.34
CA ILE A 84 -16.54 -27.35 -19.42
C ILE A 84 -17.78 -26.52 -19.71
N ASP A 85 -17.92 -25.37 -19.03
CA ASP A 85 -19.05 -24.45 -19.17
C ASP A 85 -18.54 -22.99 -19.15
N GLU A 86 -18.60 -22.32 -20.30
CA GLU A 86 -18.12 -20.94 -20.44
C GLU A 86 -18.78 -19.93 -19.47
N GLU A 87 -20.01 -20.22 -19.03
CA GLU A 87 -20.77 -19.35 -18.12
C GLU A 87 -20.53 -19.67 -16.63
N ILE A 88 -19.90 -20.81 -16.32
CA ILE A 88 -19.62 -21.27 -14.95
C ILE A 88 -20.93 -21.31 -14.14
N SER A 89 -21.93 -22.02 -14.66
CA SER A 89 -23.25 -22.14 -14.06
C SER A 89 -23.31 -23.27 -13.04
N ASN A 90 -24.40 -23.33 -12.26
CA ASN A 90 -24.66 -24.43 -11.34
C ASN A 90 -25.11 -25.73 -12.06
N GLU A 91 -25.08 -25.76 -13.40
CA GLU A 91 -25.44 -26.92 -14.21
C GLU A 91 -24.31 -27.24 -15.19
N LEU A 92 -23.57 -28.33 -14.95
CA LEU A 92 -22.46 -28.74 -15.82
C LEU A 92 -22.88 -29.92 -16.68
N THR A 93 -22.69 -29.80 -18.00
CA THR A 93 -22.90 -30.93 -18.93
C THR A 93 -21.55 -31.49 -19.33
N THR A 94 -21.17 -32.65 -18.80
CA THR A 94 -19.82 -33.22 -19.02
C THR A 94 -19.80 -34.73 -18.81
N SER A 95 -18.64 -35.33 -19.09
CA SER A 95 -18.44 -36.77 -18.87
C SER A 95 -18.18 -37.07 -17.39
N ILE A 96 -18.41 -38.33 -17.00
CA ILE A 96 -18.11 -38.79 -15.64
C ILE A 96 -16.61 -38.68 -15.30
N HIS A 97 -15.74 -38.73 -16.32
CA HIS A 97 -14.30 -38.58 -16.13
C HIS A 97 -13.96 -37.16 -15.66
N ASN A 98 -14.41 -36.14 -16.41
CA ASN A 98 -14.10 -34.74 -16.14
C ASN A 98 -14.65 -34.27 -14.79
N ILE A 99 -15.88 -34.69 -14.42
CA ILE A 99 -16.46 -34.30 -13.13
C ILE A 99 -15.71 -34.94 -11.96
N ASN A 100 -15.23 -36.18 -12.13
CA ASN A 100 -14.45 -36.87 -11.11
C ASN A 100 -13.07 -36.23 -10.96
N GLU A 101 -12.44 -35.82 -12.07
CA GLU A 101 -11.19 -35.08 -12.04
C GLU A 101 -11.34 -33.74 -11.28
N LEU A 102 -12.36 -32.94 -11.60
CA LEU A 102 -12.67 -31.72 -10.86
C LEU A 102 -12.86 -31.97 -9.36
N LYS A 103 -13.61 -33.02 -9.00
CA LYS A 103 -13.87 -33.37 -7.60
C LYS A 103 -12.61 -33.87 -6.87
N ILE A 104 -11.72 -34.57 -7.55
CA ILE A 104 -10.45 -35.06 -6.98
C ILE A 104 -9.47 -33.89 -6.78
N ASN A 105 -9.37 -32.99 -7.75
CA ASN A 105 -8.43 -31.87 -7.73
C ASN A 105 -8.90 -30.74 -6.79
N TYR A 106 -10.21 -30.51 -6.71
CA TYR A 106 -10.83 -29.41 -5.96
C TYR A 106 -12.01 -29.84 -5.08
N PRO A 107 -11.82 -30.82 -4.18
CA PRO A 107 -12.91 -31.37 -3.36
C PRO A 107 -13.61 -30.32 -2.49
N ASP A 108 -12.89 -29.25 -2.13
CA ASP A 108 -13.39 -28.19 -1.25
C ASP A 108 -14.26 -27.16 -1.98
N PHE A 109 -14.13 -27.06 -3.32
CA PHE A 109 -14.77 -26.01 -4.11
C PHE A 109 -16.03 -26.45 -4.83
N ILE A 110 -16.25 -27.76 -5.02
CA ILE A 110 -17.39 -28.29 -5.78
C ILE A 110 -18.14 -29.37 -5.00
N GLU A 111 -19.47 -29.21 -4.94
CA GLU A 111 -20.38 -30.21 -4.40
C GLU A 111 -21.39 -30.62 -5.47
N ILE A 112 -21.39 -31.91 -5.81
CA ILE A 112 -22.35 -32.49 -6.77
C ILE A 112 -23.61 -32.86 -6.01
N LYS A 113 -24.74 -32.22 -6.34
CA LYS A 113 -26.04 -32.46 -5.69
C LYS A 113 -26.81 -33.59 -6.34
N ASP A 114 -26.83 -33.61 -7.67
CA ASP A 114 -27.56 -34.59 -8.46
C ASP A 114 -26.96 -34.71 -9.87
N SER A 115 -27.34 -35.76 -10.61
CA SER A 115 -26.94 -35.99 -11.98
C SER A 115 -28.05 -36.64 -12.81
N ILE A 116 -28.25 -36.16 -14.03
CA ILE A 116 -29.20 -36.72 -14.99
C ILE A 116 -28.42 -37.22 -16.21
N ASP A 117 -28.64 -38.48 -16.59
CA ASP A 117 -28.09 -39.04 -17.82
C ASP A 117 -28.76 -38.40 -19.05
N ILE A 118 -27.97 -37.88 -19.98
CA ILE A 118 -28.46 -37.27 -21.24
C ILE A 118 -28.20 -38.21 -22.42
N ASP A 119 -27.00 -38.79 -22.48
CA ASP A 119 -26.53 -39.62 -23.59
C ASP A 119 -25.33 -40.48 -23.15
N VAL A 120 -24.83 -41.35 -24.03
CA VAL A 120 -23.69 -42.23 -23.76
C VAL A 120 -22.49 -41.44 -23.25
N ASN A 121 -22.17 -41.62 -21.96
CA ASN A 121 -21.06 -40.99 -21.25
C ASN A 121 -21.18 -39.45 -21.10
N LEU A 122 -22.40 -38.91 -21.17
CA LEU A 122 -22.68 -37.48 -21.00
C LEU A 122 -23.80 -37.28 -19.98
N PHE A 123 -23.50 -36.53 -18.93
CA PHE A 123 -24.41 -36.29 -17.82
C PHE A 123 -24.58 -34.78 -17.58
N LYS A 124 -25.78 -34.40 -17.14
CA LYS A 124 -26.07 -33.08 -16.59
C LYS A 124 -25.95 -33.14 -15.09
N TYR A 125 -24.94 -32.48 -14.53
CA TYR A 125 -24.70 -32.39 -13.10
C TYR A 125 -25.27 -31.08 -12.54
N ASN A 126 -26.04 -31.18 -11.46
CA ASN A 126 -26.37 -30.01 -10.64
C ASN A 126 -25.29 -29.85 -9.57
N VAL A 127 -24.56 -28.74 -9.62
CA VAL A 127 -23.40 -28.49 -8.76
C VAL A 127 -23.60 -27.24 -7.91
N SER A 128 -22.88 -27.18 -6.81
CA SER A 128 -22.78 -26.01 -5.95
C SER A 128 -21.32 -25.69 -5.72
N TYR A 129 -20.97 -24.43 -5.86
CA TYR A 129 -19.61 -23.96 -5.61
C TYR A 129 -19.46 -23.42 -4.19
N LYS A 130 -18.38 -23.82 -3.51
CA LYS A 130 -17.96 -23.29 -2.21
C LYS A 130 -16.68 -22.51 -2.42
N LEU A 131 -16.83 -21.25 -2.77
CA LEU A 131 -15.71 -20.38 -3.11
C LEU A 131 -15.37 -19.52 -1.88
N GLU A 132 -14.10 -19.46 -1.51
CA GLU A 132 -13.60 -18.56 -0.48
C GLU A 132 -12.59 -17.60 -1.10
N LEU A 133 -12.77 -16.30 -0.84
CA LEU A 133 -11.88 -15.25 -1.31
C LEU A 133 -10.94 -14.82 -0.20
N ASN A 134 -9.65 -14.79 -0.51
CA ASN A 134 -8.65 -14.27 0.38
C ASN A 134 -8.12 -12.93 -0.16
N PHE A 135 -8.42 -11.83 0.52
CA PHE A 135 -7.92 -10.51 0.15
C PHE A 135 -6.89 -10.03 1.16
N ASN A 136 -5.80 -9.48 0.65
CA ASN A 136 -4.78 -8.83 1.45
C ASN A 136 -5.28 -7.46 1.93
N ASP A 137 -5.33 -7.26 3.25
CA ASP A 137 -5.58 -5.95 3.85
C ASP A 137 -4.25 -5.19 4.00
N LEU A 138 -4.10 -4.10 3.23
CA LEU A 138 -2.86 -3.33 3.16
C LEU A 138 -3.00 -2.03 3.96
N GLN A 139 -2.09 -1.84 4.92
CA GLN A 139 -2.08 -0.67 5.79
C GLN A 139 -1.67 0.59 5.02
N LYS A 140 -2.25 1.74 5.39
CA LYS A 140 -1.90 3.06 4.86
C LYS A 140 -1.85 4.15 5.92
N ILE A 141 -1.82 3.74 7.20
CA ILE A 141 -2.02 4.65 8.33
C ILE A 141 -0.82 5.58 8.47
N SER A 142 0.38 5.06 8.32
CA SER A 142 1.63 5.81 8.41
C SER A 142 1.69 6.86 7.31
N TRP A 143 1.27 6.51 6.09
CA TRP A 143 1.19 7.44 4.97
C TRP A 143 0.12 8.53 5.13
N GLU A 144 -1.08 8.15 5.55
CA GLU A 144 -2.13 9.14 5.79
C GLU A 144 -1.74 10.10 6.93
N THR A 145 -1.12 9.58 7.99
CA THR A 145 -0.64 10.39 9.11
C THR A 145 0.52 11.28 8.71
N SER A 146 1.46 10.80 7.88
CA SER A 146 2.60 11.60 7.43
C SER A 146 2.16 12.78 6.57
N LYS A 147 1.17 12.61 5.70
CA LYS A 147 0.58 13.70 4.90
C LYS A 147 -0.05 14.80 5.75
N MET A 148 -0.54 14.47 6.95
CA MET A 148 -1.11 15.44 7.88
C MET A 148 -0.05 16.16 8.73
N SER A 149 1.21 15.71 8.67
CA SER A 149 2.32 16.29 9.41
C SER A 149 3.15 17.23 8.53
N ASP A 150 3.75 18.26 9.13
CA ASP A 150 4.66 19.17 8.41
C ASP A 150 5.93 18.47 7.90
N VAL A 151 6.23 17.29 8.44
CA VAL A 151 7.41 16.46 8.12
C VAL A 151 7.43 16.02 6.65
N ILE A 152 6.27 15.86 6.00
CA ILE A 152 6.20 15.43 4.60
C ILE A 152 6.90 16.43 3.66
N ASN A 153 6.89 17.72 4.01
CA ASN A 153 7.52 18.78 3.22
C ASN A 153 9.05 18.78 3.37
N GLU A 154 9.58 18.11 4.39
CA GLU A 154 11.01 17.98 4.67
C GLU A 154 11.63 16.73 4.01
N LEU A 155 10.80 15.92 3.34
CA LEU A 155 11.28 14.78 2.54
C LEU A 155 11.71 15.26 1.16
N ASN A 156 12.79 14.68 0.65
CA ASN A 156 13.23 14.97 -0.71
C ASN A 156 12.20 14.50 -1.76
N TYR A 157 12.28 15.10 -2.94
CA TYR A 157 11.32 14.85 -4.03
C TYR A 157 11.28 13.37 -4.44
N ASP A 158 12.44 12.72 -4.58
CA ASP A 158 12.54 11.33 -5.01
C ASP A 158 11.86 10.35 -4.03
N CYS A 159 11.97 10.64 -2.74
CA CYS A 159 11.28 9.91 -1.67
C CYS A 159 9.76 10.09 -1.77
N LEU A 160 9.30 11.34 -1.93
CA LEU A 160 7.87 11.65 -2.04
C LEU A 160 7.23 11.01 -3.28
N GLU A 161 7.93 11.07 -4.42
CA GLU A 161 7.51 10.41 -5.65
C GLU A 161 7.35 8.91 -5.44
N ALA A 162 8.38 8.26 -4.90
CA ALA A 162 8.37 6.82 -4.63
C ALA A 162 7.23 6.39 -3.69
N LEU A 163 7.01 7.13 -2.61
CA LEU A 163 5.91 6.87 -1.67
C LEU A 163 4.56 7.04 -2.37
N ASN A 164 4.37 8.14 -3.10
CA ASN A 164 3.12 8.41 -3.79
C ASN A 164 2.78 7.33 -4.83
N GLU A 165 3.77 6.85 -5.58
CA GLU A 165 3.59 5.76 -6.54
C GLU A 165 3.15 4.45 -5.88
N ILE A 166 3.79 4.06 -4.76
CA ILE A 166 3.41 2.86 -4.01
C ILE A 166 1.95 2.96 -3.53
N TYR A 167 1.61 4.03 -2.83
CA TYR A 167 0.28 4.16 -2.23
C TYR A 167 -0.82 4.38 -3.28
N TYR A 168 -0.50 5.01 -4.40
CA TYR A 168 -1.41 5.10 -5.54
C TYR A 168 -1.75 3.71 -6.11
N ARG A 169 -0.72 2.87 -6.37
CA ARG A 169 -0.93 1.50 -6.85
C ARG A 169 -1.65 0.63 -5.82
N GLN A 170 -1.32 0.78 -4.53
CA GLN A 170 -2.05 0.12 -3.43
C GLN A 170 -3.54 0.49 -3.45
N GLY A 171 -3.88 1.75 -3.71
CA GLY A 171 -5.26 2.20 -3.86
C GLY A 171 -5.98 1.52 -5.03
N ILE A 172 -5.32 1.40 -6.19
CA ILE A 172 -5.87 0.68 -7.35
C ILE A 172 -6.12 -0.80 -7.02
N TYR A 173 -5.13 -1.46 -6.42
CA TYR A 173 -5.22 -2.86 -6.01
C TYR A 173 -6.40 -3.10 -5.05
N THR A 174 -6.51 -2.28 -4.00
CA THR A 174 -7.58 -2.40 -2.99
C THR A 174 -8.97 -2.16 -3.60
N ASN A 175 -9.10 -1.18 -4.50
CA ASN A 175 -10.35 -0.92 -5.23
C ASN A 175 -10.75 -2.13 -6.09
N GLN A 176 -9.79 -2.77 -6.74
CA GLN A 176 -10.08 -3.95 -7.55
C GLN A 176 -10.49 -5.16 -6.69
N GLN A 177 -9.93 -5.34 -5.49
CA GLN A 177 -10.42 -6.33 -4.51
C GLN A 177 -11.88 -6.09 -4.15
N GLN A 178 -12.27 -4.84 -3.89
CA GLN A 178 -13.66 -4.48 -3.59
C GLN A 178 -14.60 -4.83 -4.75
N LYS A 179 -14.24 -4.50 -6.00
CA LYS A 179 -15.04 -4.89 -7.18
C LYS A 179 -15.15 -6.41 -7.35
N THR A 180 -14.09 -7.13 -7.00
CA THR A 180 -14.07 -8.60 -7.05
C THR A 180 -15.01 -9.20 -6.03
N LEU A 181 -15.08 -8.61 -4.83
CA LEU A 181 -16.07 -8.97 -3.82
C LEU A 181 -17.51 -8.75 -4.30
N GLU A 182 -17.77 -7.66 -5.03
CA GLU A 182 -19.10 -7.41 -5.62
C GLU A 182 -19.49 -8.50 -6.63
N TYR A 183 -18.57 -8.91 -7.51
CA TYR A 183 -18.81 -10.02 -8.46
C TYR A 183 -19.03 -11.36 -7.76
N PHE A 184 -18.33 -11.58 -6.64
CA PHE A 184 -18.51 -12.77 -5.83
C PHE A 184 -19.88 -12.83 -5.17
N VAL A 185 -20.30 -11.74 -4.52
CA VAL A 185 -21.60 -11.63 -3.84
C VAL A 185 -22.76 -11.71 -4.83
N SER A 186 -22.59 -11.17 -6.05
CA SER A 186 -23.60 -11.25 -7.11
C SER A 186 -23.62 -12.57 -7.88
N ALA A 187 -22.77 -13.54 -7.51
CA ALA A 187 -22.61 -14.82 -8.21
C ALA A 187 -22.29 -14.70 -9.71
N GLU A 188 -21.62 -13.61 -10.11
CA GLU A 188 -21.17 -13.38 -11.49
C GLU A 188 -19.81 -14.06 -11.74
N HIS A 189 -19.77 -15.40 -11.68
CA HIS A 189 -18.53 -16.19 -11.68
C HIS A 189 -17.59 -15.91 -12.88
N LYS A 190 -18.15 -15.64 -14.07
CA LYS A 190 -17.37 -15.24 -15.26
C LYS A 190 -16.63 -13.91 -15.07
N LYS A 191 -17.26 -12.93 -14.44
CA LYS A 191 -16.62 -11.64 -14.14
C LYS A 191 -15.65 -11.77 -12.96
N LEU A 192 -15.99 -12.60 -11.97
CA LEU A 192 -15.13 -12.94 -10.84
C LEU A 192 -13.77 -13.48 -11.31
N LEU A 193 -13.75 -14.48 -12.20
CA LEU A 193 -12.50 -15.05 -12.74
C LEU A 193 -11.63 -13.98 -13.43
N LYS A 194 -12.24 -13.10 -14.24
CA LYS A 194 -11.50 -11.99 -14.87
C LYS A 194 -10.93 -11.04 -13.83
N ALA A 195 -11.72 -10.69 -12.83
CA ALA A 195 -11.31 -9.77 -11.78
C ALA A 195 -10.17 -10.33 -10.90
N LEU A 196 -10.21 -11.62 -10.57
CA LEU A 196 -9.14 -12.32 -9.84
C LEU A 196 -7.81 -12.31 -10.61
N ASN A 197 -7.82 -12.59 -11.92
CA ASN A 197 -6.61 -12.49 -12.74
C ASN A 197 -6.03 -11.07 -12.76
N ILE A 198 -6.88 -10.05 -12.82
CA ILE A 198 -6.43 -8.65 -12.76
C ILE A 198 -5.80 -8.34 -11.40
N ILE A 199 -6.38 -8.84 -10.30
CA ILE A 199 -5.82 -8.66 -8.95
C ILE A 199 -4.42 -9.25 -8.86
N GLU A 200 -4.20 -10.47 -9.37
CA GLU A 200 -2.87 -11.10 -9.34
C GLU A 200 -1.83 -10.29 -10.13
N GLN A 201 -2.22 -9.72 -11.28
CA GLN A 201 -1.34 -8.82 -12.04
C GLN A 201 -1.02 -7.53 -11.27
N LEU A 202 -2.04 -6.89 -10.68
CA LEU A 202 -1.86 -5.68 -9.88
C LEU A 202 -1.00 -5.94 -8.63
N LYS A 203 -1.16 -7.10 -8.01
CA LYS A 203 -0.34 -7.58 -6.89
C LYS A 203 1.13 -7.67 -7.29
N SER A 204 1.45 -8.33 -8.41
CA SER A 204 2.82 -8.41 -8.92
C SER A 204 3.41 -7.02 -9.17
N GLN A 205 2.67 -6.16 -9.89
CA GLN A 205 3.11 -4.79 -10.17
C GLN A 205 3.37 -3.97 -8.92
N LEU A 206 2.55 -4.15 -7.87
CA LEU A 206 2.73 -3.46 -6.60
C LEU A 206 3.97 -3.98 -5.85
N ILE A 207 4.21 -5.29 -5.84
CA ILE A 207 5.42 -5.89 -5.24
C ILE A 207 6.67 -5.37 -5.95
N ASP A 208 6.66 -5.30 -7.27
CA ASP A 208 7.77 -4.79 -8.07
C ASP A 208 8.03 -3.31 -7.77
N GLN A 209 6.96 -2.48 -7.81
CA GLN A 209 7.05 -1.06 -7.46
C GLN A 209 7.64 -0.84 -6.06
N ILE A 210 7.19 -1.60 -5.06
CA ILE A 210 7.74 -1.52 -3.70
C ILE A 210 9.23 -1.87 -3.71
N SER A 211 9.62 -2.91 -4.42
CA SER A 211 11.01 -3.38 -4.49
C SER A 211 11.93 -2.35 -5.14
N GLU A 212 11.51 -1.73 -6.23
CA GLU A 212 12.25 -0.65 -6.92
C GLU A 212 12.38 0.60 -6.04
N SER A 213 11.30 0.93 -5.32
CA SER A 213 11.20 2.14 -4.50
C SER A 213 11.91 2.04 -3.15
N GLN A 214 12.19 0.82 -2.65
CA GLN A 214 12.83 0.59 -1.35
C GLN A 214 14.19 1.29 -1.22
N ASN A 215 14.97 1.40 -2.30
CA ASN A 215 16.26 2.10 -2.27
C ASN A 215 16.09 3.61 -2.20
N LYS A 216 15.07 4.17 -2.87
CA LYS A 216 14.73 5.60 -2.80
C LYS A 216 14.28 5.97 -1.39
N ILE A 217 13.47 5.10 -0.77
CA ILE A 217 12.90 5.36 0.57
C ILE A 217 13.95 5.25 1.70
N LYS A 218 14.99 4.43 1.52
CA LYS A 218 16.10 4.33 2.49
C LYS A 218 16.97 5.59 2.52
N ASN A 219 16.97 6.36 1.44
CA ASN A 219 17.75 7.58 1.30
C ASN A 219 16.87 8.84 1.41
N CYS A 220 15.78 8.78 2.19
CA CYS A 220 14.93 9.94 2.51
C CYS A 220 15.63 10.87 3.54
N ASP A 221 16.87 11.27 3.25
CA ASP A 221 17.56 12.36 3.94
C ASP A 221 17.13 13.72 3.38
#